data_AF-A0A438EXM0-F1
#
_entry.id   AF-A0A438EXM0-F1
#
_cell.length_a   1.000
_cell.length_b   1.000
_cell.length_c   1.000
_cell.angle_alpha   90.00
_cell.angle_beta   90.00
_cell.angle_gamma   90.00
#
_symmetry.space_group_name_H-M   'P 1'
#
loop_
_entity.id
_entity.type
_entity.pdbx_description
1 polymer ?
#
loop_
_entity_poly.entity_id
_entity_poly.type
_entity_poly.pdbx_seq_one_letter_code
_entity_poly.pdbx_strand_id
1 'polypeptide(L)'
;MQLGKVGVSKKNREEETRPANMPLVKVTALQAQLSPDIMIQRCNSKNRGSVYSPVFGICCHFCRQKKLCGEEGCKRCGNLDIDEPCIGKTDCSVCHSSNGVLCRACLKVRYGEEMDEVRANKNWMCPHCIEEKGINPKWICNSSFCLKKRRMAPTGIAIFRAREMGYKSVAHLIMDELQQTQNRRR
;
A
#
# COMPACT_ATOMS: atom_id res chain seq x y z
N MET A 1 -22.78 -7.03 54.05
CA MET A 1 -22.87 -8.27 53.23
C MET A 1 -23.61 -7.91 51.95
N GLN A 2 -23.20 -8.15 50.72
CA GLN A 2 -21.99 -8.69 50.11
C GLN A 2 -22.04 -8.20 48.65
N LEU A 3 -20.98 -7.55 48.18
CA LEU A 3 -20.83 -7.09 46.79
C LEU A 3 -20.74 -8.34 45.87
N GLY A 4 -21.74 -8.54 45.03
CA GLY A 4 -21.72 -9.56 43.98
C GLY A 4 -20.78 -9.15 42.84
N LYS A 5 -19.59 -9.73 42.80
CA LYS A 5 -18.64 -9.60 41.69
C LYS A 5 -19.21 -10.28 40.44
N VAL A 6 -19.58 -9.53 39.41
CA VAL A 6 -19.74 -10.07 38.06
C VAL A 6 -18.35 -10.07 37.41
N GLY A 7 -17.77 -11.25 37.28
CA GLY A 7 -16.44 -11.45 36.73
C GLY A 7 -16.33 -10.94 35.30
N VAL A 8 -15.40 -10.02 35.07
CA VAL A 8 -14.93 -9.64 33.73
C VAL A 8 -14.14 -10.83 33.18
N SER A 9 -14.80 -11.65 32.36
CA SER A 9 -14.13 -12.68 31.58
C SER A 9 -13.34 -11.98 30.47
N LYS A 10 -12.06 -11.71 30.73
CA LYS A 10 -11.09 -11.27 29.72
C LYS A 10 -10.90 -12.41 28.71
N LYS A 11 -11.68 -12.43 27.64
CA LYS A 11 -11.29 -13.13 26.42
C LYS A 11 -10.25 -12.25 25.73
N ASN A 12 -8.97 -12.62 25.86
CA ASN A 12 -7.93 -12.21 24.93
C ASN A 12 -8.33 -12.75 23.55
N ARG A 13 -9.07 -11.96 22.78
CA ARG A 13 -9.05 -12.06 21.33
C ARG A 13 -7.99 -11.07 20.90
N GLU A 14 -6.92 -11.57 20.29
CA GLU A 14 -6.08 -10.75 19.44
C GLU A 14 -7.04 -10.03 18.48
N GLU A 15 -7.15 -8.70 18.60
CA GLU A 15 -7.91 -7.91 17.62
C GLU A 15 -7.16 -8.04 16.30
N GLU A 16 -7.61 -8.96 15.43
CA GLU A 16 -7.16 -9.03 14.05
C GLU A 16 -7.29 -7.63 13.44
N THR A 17 -6.15 -6.97 13.20
CA THR A 17 -6.12 -5.62 12.66
C THR A 17 -6.73 -5.63 11.27
N ARG A 18 -7.87 -4.95 11.12
CA ARG A 18 -8.61 -4.86 9.87
C ARG A 18 -7.70 -4.35 8.73
N PRO A 19 -7.50 -5.12 7.65
CA PRO A 19 -6.68 -4.66 6.52
C PRO A 19 -7.22 -3.37 5.91
N ALA A 20 -6.32 -2.46 5.52
CA ALA A 20 -6.67 -1.21 4.83
C ALA A 20 -7.49 -1.43 3.55
N ASN A 21 -7.36 -2.61 2.96
CA ASN A 21 -8.01 -3.00 1.71
C ASN A 21 -9.48 -3.39 1.91
N MET A 22 -9.95 -3.59 3.16
CA MET A 22 -11.34 -3.94 3.47
C MET A 22 -12.25 -2.69 3.34
N PRO A 23 -13.43 -2.80 2.69
CA PRO A 23 -14.38 -1.69 2.63
C PRO A 23 -14.87 -1.30 4.03
N LEU A 24 -15.22 -0.01 4.19
CA LEU A 24 -15.81 0.50 5.44
C LEU A 24 -17.32 0.24 5.51
N VAL A 25 -17.96 -0.06 4.38
CA VAL A 25 -19.40 -0.31 4.28
C VAL A 25 -19.62 -1.82 4.26
N LYS A 26 -20.61 -2.30 5.00
CA LYS A 26 -21.10 -3.69 4.88
C LYS A 26 -21.75 -3.83 3.51
N VAL A 27 -21.06 -4.50 2.58
CA VAL A 27 -21.58 -4.73 1.24
C VAL A 27 -22.56 -5.90 1.32
N THR A 28 -23.85 -5.65 1.17
CA THR A 28 -24.82 -6.72 0.89
C THR A 28 -24.63 -7.18 -0.55
N ALA A 29 -24.59 -8.49 -0.78
CA ALA A 29 -24.29 -9.15 -2.07
C ALA A 29 -25.11 -8.66 -3.29
N LEU A 30 -26.19 -7.90 -3.07
CA LEU A 30 -27.13 -7.42 -4.08
C LEU A 30 -26.72 -6.14 -4.84
N GLN A 31 -25.68 -5.39 -4.43
CA GLN A 31 -25.61 -3.96 -4.81
C GLN A 31 -24.55 -3.47 -5.79
N ALA A 32 -23.69 -4.30 -6.38
CA ALA A 32 -22.91 -3.81 -7.52
C ALA A 32 -22.28 -4.95 -8.33
N GLN A 33 -22.92 -5.27 -9.46
CA GLN A 33 -22.26 -6.02 -10.54
C GLN A 33 -21.66 -4.97 -11.49
N LEU A 34 -20.35 -5.00 -11.68
CA LEU A 34 -19.72 -4.27 -12.79
C LEU A 34 -20.04 -5.03 -14.08
N SER A 35 -20.25 -4.31 -15.19
CA SER A 35 -20.49 -4.97 -16.47
C SER A 35 -19.28 -5.82 -16.89
N PRO A 36 -19.48 -6.92 -17.64
CA PRO A 36 -18.39 -7.75 -18.13
C PRO A 36 -17.29 -6.96 -18.85
N ASP A 37 -17.66 -5.94 -19.64
CA ASP A 37 -16.72 -5.08 -20.35
C ASP A 37 -15.80 -4.29 -19.41
N ILE A 38 -16.34 -3.75 -18.31
CA ILE A 38 -15.55 -3.06 -17.29
C ILE A 38 -14.58 -4.05 -16.62
N MET A 39 -15.01 -5.29 -16.41
CA MET A 39 -14.18 -6.33 -15.81
C MET A 39 -13.03 -6.77 -16.71
N ILE A 40 -13.23 -6.77 -18.03
CA ILE A 40 -12.16 -6.96 -19.02
C ILE A 40 -11.21 -5.76 -18.97
N GLN A 41 -11.74 -4.54 -19.04
CA GLN A 41 -10.95 -3.30 -19.02
C GLN A 41 -10.07 -3.17 -17.78
N ARG A 42 -10.47 -3.75 -16.64
CA ARG A 42 -9.69 -3.83 -15.41
C ARG A 42 -8.26 -4.30 -15.65
N CYS A 43 -8.08 -5.30 -16.52
CA CYS A 43 -6.80 -5.96 -16.77
C CYS A 43 -5.94 -5.26 -17.84
N ASN A 44 -6.49 -4.27 -18.56
CA ASN A 44 -5.76 -3.50 -19.58
C ASN A 44 -4.57 -2.71 -19.00
N SER A 45 -4.55 -2.45 -17.69
CA SER A 45 -3.44 -1.81 -17.00
C SER A 45 -3.04 -2.62 -15.76
N LYS A 46 -2.36 -3.75 -15.99
CA LYS A 46 -1.84 -4.64 -14.93
C LYS A 46 -1.11 -3.89 -13.81
N ASN A 47 -0.43 -2.80 -14.16
CA ASN A 47 0.40 -2.01 -13.26
C ASN A 47 -0.38 -1.17 -12.23
N ARG A 48 -1.35 -0.34 -12.63
CA ARG A 48 -2.04 0.61 -11.73
C ARG A 48 -3.51 0.31 -11.49
N GLY A 49 -4.12 -0.55 -12.30
CA GLY A 49 -5.56 -0.64 -12.45
C GLY A 49 -6.14 0.59 -13.15
N SER A 50 -7.12 0.35 -14.02
CA SER A 50 -7.82 1.33 -14.84
C SER A 50 -9.21 1.66 -14.28
N VAL A 51 -9.88 0.68 -13.67
CA VAL A 51 -11.29 0.78 -13.26
C VAL A 51 -11.41 1.40 -11.87
N TYR A 52 -12.10 2.54 -11.78
CA TYR A 52 -12.51 3.16 -10.53
C TYR A 52 -13.71 2.42 -9.93
N SER A 53 -13.71 2.23 -8.62
CA SER A 53 -14.87 1.73 -7.88
C SER A 53 -14.90 2.36 -6.49
N PRO A 54 -15.98 3.08 -6.10
CA PRO A 54 -16.05 3.74 -4.79
C PRO A 54 -16.18 2.74 -3.63
N VAL A 55 -16.72 1.55 -3.90
CA VAL A 55 -17.00 0.49 -2.92
C VAL A 55 -15.88 -0.56 -2.87
N PHE A 56 -15.53 -1.14 -4.02
CA PHE A 56 -14.55 -2.23 -4.12
C PHE A 56 -13.15 -1.76 -4.45
N GLY A 57 -13.01 -0.51 -4.89
CA GLY A 57 -11.72 0.07 -5.25
C GLY A 57 -10.85 0.29 -4.02
N ILE A 58 -9.59 -0.08 -4.16
CA ILE A 58 -8.59 0.06 -3.10
C ILE A 58 -7.71 1.27 -3.43
N CYS A 59 -7.50 2.13 -2.44
CA CYS A 59 -6.72 3.35 -2.61
C CYS A 59 -5.22 3.08 -2.41
N CYS A 60 -4.42 3.22 -3.47
CA CYS A 60 -2.96 3.19 -3.37
C CYS A 60 -2.45 4.50 -2.76
N HIS A 61 -1.49 4.42 -1.83
CA HIS A 61 -0.86 5.55 -1.14
C HIS A 61 -0.40 6.67 -2.08
N PHE A 62 0.14 6.30 -3.25
CA PHE A 62 0.64 7.24 -4.25
C PHE A 62 -0.40 7.64 -5.30
N CYS A 63 -1.27 6.73 -5.72
CA CYS A 63 -2.27 7.05 -6.75
C CYS A 63 -3.45 7.84 -6.19
N ARG A 64 -3.79 7.66 -4.89
CA ARG A 64 -4.89 8.35 -4.20
C ARG A 64 -6.24 8.25 -4.91
N GLN A 65 -6.43 7.16 -5.66
CA GLN A 65 -7.66 6.83 -6.39
C GLN A 65 -8.11 5.44 -5.97
N LYS A 66 -9.42 5.27 -5.70
CA LYS A 66 -10.02 3.96 -5.42
C LYS A 66 -10.20 3.17 -6.71
N LYS A 67 -9.24 2.32 -7.04
CA LYS A 67 -9.27 1.51 -8.26
C LYS A 67 -9.21 0.03 -7.94
N LEU A 68 -9.78 -0.81 -8.80
CA LEU A 68 -9.54 -2.25 -8.78
C LEU A 68 -8.07 -2.54 -9.18
N CYS A 69 -7.50 -3.68 -8.78
CA CYS A 69 -6.18 -4.06 -9.31
C CYS A 69 -6.34 -4.63 -10.73
N GLY A 70 -5.28 -4.55 -11.54
CA GLY A 70 -5.29 -5.05 -12.92
C GLY A 70 -4.81 -6.50 -13.07
N GLU A 71 -4.77 -7.28 -11.98
CA GLU A 71 -4.33 -8.67 -12.01
C GLU A 71 -5.48 -9.59 -12.44
N GLU A 72 -5.29 -10.35 -13.52
CA GLU A 72 -6.31 -11.23 -14.11
C GLU A 72 -6.87 -12.21 -13.07
N GLY A 73 -6.00 -12.93 -12.36
CA GLY A 73 -6.38 -13.93 -11.35
C GLY A 73 -6.78 -13.37 -9.97
N CYS A 74 -7.00 -12.07 -9.82
CA CYS A 74 -7.38 -11.50 -8.53
C CYS A 74 -8.87 -11.75 -8.23
N LYS A 75 -9.18 -12.76 -7.41
CA LYS A 75 -10.56 -13.04 -6.99
C LYS A 75 -11.24 -11.84 -6.35
N ARG A 76 -10.53 -11.12 -5.46
CA ARG A 76 -11.06 -9.89 -4.84
C ARG A 76 -11.59 -8.87 -5.84
N CYS A 77 -10.78 -8.55 -6.84
CA CYS A 77 -11.12 -7.50 -7.80
C CYS A 77 -11.86 -8.02 -9.02
N GLY A 78 -11.75 -9.31 -9.32
CA GLY A 78 -12.40 -10.01 -10.44
C GLY A 78 -13.83 -10.45 -10.11
N ASN A 79 -14.07 -10.87 -8.88
CA ASN A 79 -15.37 -11.34 -8.40
C ASN A 79 -16.03 -10.33 -7.45
N LEU A 80 -15.37 -9.20 -7.19
CA LEU A 80 -15.79 -8.19 -6.22
C LEU A 80 -15.97 -8.75 -4.79
N ASP A 81 -15.24 -9.81 -4.49
CA ASP A 81 -15.24 -10.50 -3.20
C ASP A 81 -14.34 -9.75 -2.21
N ILE A 82 -14.95 -9.10 -1.22
CA ILE A 82 -14.24 -8.25 -0.27
C ILE A 82 -13.54 -9.02 0.85
N ASP A 83 -13.73 -10.33 0.92
CA ASP A 83 -13.11 -11.21 1.91
C ASP A 83 -11.83 -11.86 1.33
N GLU A 84 -11.75 -12.00 0.00
CA GLU A 84 -10.55 -12.44 -0.69
C GLU A 84 -9.42 -11.38 -0.66
N PRO A 85 -8.14 -11.78 -0.53
CA PRO A 85 -7.02 -10.86 -0.56
C PRO A 85 -6.79 -10.26 -1.96
N CYS A 86 -6.37 -8.99 -2.01
CA CYS A 86 -5.93 -8.38 -3.25
C CYS A 86 -4.52 -8.87 -3.60
N ILE A 87 -4.33 -9.44 -4.79
CA ILE A 87 -2.99 -9.89 -5.23
C ILE A 87 -2.19 -8.83 -6.00
N GLY A 88 -2.81 -7.68 -6.32
CA GLY A 88 -2.22 -6.60 -7.11
C GLY A 88 -1.99 -5.29 -6.34
N LYS A 89 -2.21 -5.31 -5.03
CA LYS A 89 -1.88 -4.22 -4.11
C LYS A 89 -1.34 -4.78 -2.82
N THR A 90 -0.29 -4.17 -2.31
CA THR A 90 0.35 -4.60 -1.07
C THR A 90 -0.56 -4.37 0.15
N ASP A 91 -0.25 -5.09 1.22
CA ASP A 91 -0.72 -4.79 2.57
C ASP A 91 0.49 -4.91 3.50
N CYS A 92 0.66 -3.95 4.41
CA CYS A 92 1.81 -3.92 5.30
C CYS A 92 1.54 -4.80 6.51
N SER A 93 2.43 -5.75 6.78
CA SER A 93 2.35 -6.68 7.92
C SER A 93 2.37 -6.03 9.31
N VAL A 94 2.65 -4.72 9.39
CA VAL A 94 2.75 -3.99 10.65
C VAL A 94 1.56 -3.05 10.83
N CYS A 95 1.34 -2.14 9.88
CA CYS A 95 0.35 -1.08 10.09
C CYS A 95 -1.02 -1.38 9.51
N HIS A 96 -1.14 -2.34 8.58
CA HIS A 96 -2.38 -2.66 7.86
C HIS A 96 -3.18 -1.41 7.43
N SER A 97 -2.48 -0.30 7.11
CA SER A 97 -3.06 1.02 6.87
C SER A 97 -2.85 1.47 5.43
N SER A 98 -3.50 2.56 5.02
CA SER A 98 -3.38 3.13 3.67
C SER A 98 -1.94 3.53 3.29
N ASN A 99 -1.04 3.67 4.27
CA ASN A 99 0.39 3.86 4.05
C ASN A 99 1.09 2.62 3.48
N GLY A 100 0.57 1.43 3.80
CA GLY A 100 1.07 0.13 3.35
C GLY A 100 0.49 -0.36 2.04
N VAL A 101 -0.43 0.38 1.43
CA VAL A 101 -1.13 -0.04 0.22
C VAL A 101 -0.49 0.60 -1.01
N LEU A 102 0.25 -0.21 -1.77
CA LEU A 102 0.94 0.20 -3.00
C LEU A 102 0.46 -0.68 -4.15
N CYS A 103 0.11 -0.08 -5.29
CA CYS A 103 -0.12 -0.84 -6.52
C CYS A 103 1.23 -1.26 -7.15
N ARG A 104 1.20 -2.28 -8.02
CA ARG A 104 2.41 -2.83 -8.70
C ARG A 104 3.28 -1.73 -9.31
N ALA A 105 2.68 -0.78 -10.03
CA ALA A 105 3.44 0.30 -10.65
C ALA A 105 4.17 1.16 -9.62
N CYS A 106 3.47 1.56 -8.55
CA CYS A 106 4.03 2.45 -7.54
C CYS A 106 5.09 1.75 -6.71
N LEU A 107 4.87 0.50 -6.33
CA LEU A 107 5.87 -0.34 -5.67
C LEU A 107 7.16 -0.41 -6.51
N LYS A 108 7.04 -0.76 -7.78
CA LYS A 108 8.16 -0.86 -8.71
C LYS A 108 8.88 0.47 -8.95
N VAL A 109 8.16 1.53 -9.34
CA VAL A 109 8.85 2.80 -9.71
C VAL A 109 9.30 3.60 -8.50
N ARG A 110 8.60 3.53 -7.35
CA ARG A 110 8.94 4.31 -6.16
C ARG A 110 9.94 3.60 -5.27
N TYR A 111 9.89 2.27 -5.18
CA TYR A 111 10.75 1.49 -4.29
C TYR A 111 11.63 0.47 -5.00
N GLY A 112 11.29 0.05 -6.23
CA GLY A 112 12.10 -0.92 -6.97
C GLY A 112 11.89 -2.35 -6.47
N GLU A 113 10.76 -2.59 -5.82
CA GLU A 113 10.32 -3.91 -5.35
C GLU A 113 9.30 -4.49 -6.34
N GLU A 114 9.32 -5.80 -6.51
CA GLU A 114 8.36 -6.51 -7.36
C GLU A 114 7.18 -7.04 -6.52
N MET A 115 5.96 -6.91 -7.05
CA MET A 115 4.74 -7.26 -6.30
C MET A 115 4.70 -8.73 -5.88
N ASP A 116 5.21 -9.62 -6.72
CA ASP A 116 5.15 -11.06 -6.46
C ASP A 116 6.13 -11.47 -5.34
N GLU A 117 7.31 -10.82 -5.27
CA GLU A 117 8.27 -10.98 -4.16
C GLU A 117 7.68 -10.45 -2.85
N VAL A 118 7.09 -9.25 -2.88
CA VAL A 118 6.43 -8.65 -1.72
C VAL A 118 5.26 -9.51 -1.21
N ARG A 119 4.46 -10.09 -2.11
CA ARG A 119 3.35 -10.98 -1.75
C ARG A 119 3.81 -12.30 -1.11
N ALA A 120 4.94 -12.82 -1.57
CA ALA A 120 5.57 -14.00 -0.99
C ALA A 120 6.12 -13.71 0.42
N ASN A 121 6.61 -12.49 0.65
CA ASN A 121 7.10 -12.06 1.96
C ASN A 121 5.96 -11.61 2.90
N LYS A 122 5.53 -12.51 3.80
CA LYS A 122 4.50 -12.21 4.81
C LYS A 122 4.90 -11.15 5.84
N ASN A 123 6.20 -10.87 5.97
CA ASN A 123 6.75 -9.87 6.88
C ASN A 123 7.10 -8.55 6.16
N TRP A 124 6.61 -8.35 4.93
CA TRP A 124 6.89 -7.12 4.21
C TRP A 124 6.36 -5.91 4.98
N MET A 125 7.22 -4.90 5.11
CA MET A 125 6.93 -3.66 5.83
C MET A 125 6.98 -2.49 4.87
N CYS A 126 5.98 -1.62 4.98
CA CYS A 126 5.96 -0.42 4.16
C CYS A 126 7.06 0.57 4.61
N PRO A 127 7.47 1.48 3.71
CA PRO A 127 8.50 2.49 3.98
C PRO A 127 8.26 3.34 5.24
N HIS A 128 7.00 3.61 5.59
CA HIS A 128 6.69 4.32 6.84
C HIS A 128 7.07 3.49 8.07
N CYS A 129 6.74 2.19 8.08
CA CYS A 129 7.03 1.31 9.20
C CYS A 129 8.52 0.98 9.31
N ILE A 130 9.22 0.81 8.18
CA ILE A 130 10.68 0.64 8.16
C ILE A 130 11.39 1.84 8.78
N GLU A 131 10.96 3.05 8.40
CA GLU A 131 11.48 4.31 8.92
C GLU A 131 11.17 4.47 10.41
N GLU A 132 9.90 4.29 10.81
CA GLU A 132 9.44 4.45 12.20
C GLU A 132 10.12 3.47 13.17
N LYS A 133 10.36 2.23 12.73
CA LYS A 133 11.09 1.23 13.52
C LYS A 133 12.62 1.42 13.51
N GLY A 134 13.14 2.37 12.73
CA GLY A 134 14.58 2.61 12.61
C GLY A 134 15.37 1.48 11.94
N ILE A 135 14.69 0.54 11.25
CA ILE A 135 15.34 -0.62 10.60
C ILE A 135 16.26 -0.16 9.47
N ASN A 136 15.77 0.77 8.66
CA ASN A 136 16.58 1.49 7.69
C ASN A 136 16.13 2.96 7.65
N PRO A 137 16.85 3.87 8.32
CA PRO A 137 16.43 5.27 8.45
C PRO A 137 16.50 6.05 7.13
N LYS A 138 17.11 5.48 6.08
CA LYS A 138 17.18 6.09 4.73
C LYS A 138 16.08 5.54 3.81
N TRP A 139 15.44 4.43 4.18
CA TRP A 139 14.32 3.86 3.45
C TRP A 139 13.01 4.51 3.87
N ILE A 140 12.80 5.73 3.40
CA ILE A 140 11.70 6.60 3.82
C ILE A 140 10.56 6.63 2.81
N CYS A 141 9.38 7.04 3.27
CA CYS A 141 8.29 7.31 2.35
C CYS A 141 8.61 8.51 1.44
N ASN A 142 8.60 8.28 0.12
CA ASN A 142 8.90 9.32 -0.88
C ASN A 142 7.65 9.96 -1.51
N SER A 143 6.50 9.91 -0.83
CA SER A 143 5.33 10.67 -1.27
C SER A 143 5.58 12.17 -1.15
N SER A 144 4.95 12.96 -2.01
CA SER A 144 5.10 14.42 -2.01
C SER A 144 4.77 15.05 -0.64
N PHE A 145 3.76 14.52 0.06
CA PHE A 145 3.39 14.97 1.40
C PHE A 145 4.44 14.62 2.44
N CYS A 146 4.99 13.41 2.39
CA CYS A 146 6.02 12.95 3.31
C CYS A 146 7.33 13.73 3.13
N LEU A 147 7.75 13.97 1.89
CA LEU A 147 8.97 14.74 1.61
C LEU A 147 8.81 16.23 1.98
N LYS A 148 7.65 16.84 1.72
CA LYS A 148 7.36 18.21 2.18
C LYS A 148 7.47 18.35 3.69
N LYS A 149 6.93 17.41 4.46
CA LYS A 149 7.06 17.40 5.94
C LYS A 149 8.52 17.34 6.40
N ARG A 150 9.41 16.73 5.61
CA ARG A 150 10.86 16.64 5.87
C ARG A 150 11.65 17.83 5.32
N ARG A 151 10.97 18.87 4.79
CA ARG A 151 11.60 20.00 4.08
C ARG A 151 12.50 19.55 2.91
N MET A 152 12.20 18.39 2.33
CA MET A 152 12.84 17.89 1.12
C MET A 152 12.00 18.30 -0.09
N ALA A 153 12.66 18.54 -1.22
CA ALA A 153 11.97 18.86 -2.46
C ALA A 153 10.97 17.73 -2.82
N PRO A 154 9.68 18.04 -3.08
CA PRO A 154 8.73 17.03 -3.51
C PRO A 154 9.19 16.43 -4.84
N THR A 155 9.22 15.11 -4.92
CA THR A 155 9.69 14.36 -6.07
C THR A 155 8.63 14.25 -7.17
N GLY A 156 8.12 15.39 -7.64
CA GLY A 156 7.10 15.47 -8.69
C GLY A 156 7.51 14.73 -9.96
N ILE A 157 8.78 14.88 -10.37
CA ILE A 157 9.40 14.27 -11.56
C ILE A 157 10.39 13.14 -11.19
N ALA A 158 10.59 12.80 -9.92
CA ALA A 158 11.77 11.99 -9.56
C ALA A 158 11.77 10.56 -10.11
N ILE A 159 10.65 10.06 -10.64
CA ILE A 159 10.69 8.81 -11.42
C ILE A 159 11.58 8.98 -12.66
N PHE A 160 11.45 10.10 -13.38
CA PHE A 160 12.28 10.40 -14.54
C PHE A 160 13.71 10.68 -14.13
N ARG A 161 13.93 11.52 -13.11
CA ARG A 161 15.27 11.81 -12.58
C ARG A 161 16.00 10.55 -12.12
N ALA A 162 15.34 9.68 -11.35
CA ALA A 162 15.93 8.43 -10.90
C ALA A 162 16.34 7.54 -12.09
N ARG A 163 15.48 7.44 -13.11
CA ARG A 163 15.78 6.67 -14.32
C ARG A 163 16.93 7.26 -15.14
N GLU A 164 16.91 8.56 -15.37
CA GLU A 164 17.95 9.29 -16.12
C GLU A 164 19.33 9.15 -15.46
N MET A 165 19.36 9.17 -14.13
CA MET A 165 20.58 8.95 -13.35
C MET A 165 20.93 7.46 -13.14
N GLY A 166 20.18 6.51 -13.72
CA GLY A 166 20.47 5.07 -13.63
C GLY A 166 20.07 4.39 -12.32
N TYR A 167 19.30 5.04 -11.44
CA TYR A 167 18.82 4.42 -10.21
C TYR A 167 17.69 3.42 -10.46
N LYS A 168 17.70 2.33 -9.69
CA LYS A 168 16.65 1.30 -9.69
C LYS A 168 15.26 1.87 -9.39
N SER A 169 15.16 2.87 -8.49
CA SER A 169 13.90 3.51 -8.13
C SER A 169 14.11 4.87 -7.47
N VAL A 170 13.01 5.60 -7.24
CA VAL A 170 13.03 6.88 -6.51
C VAL A 170 13.61 6.72 -5.10
N ALA A 171 13.32 5.62 -4.40
CA ALA A 171 13.87 5.36 -3.08
C ALA A 171 15.39 5.24 -3.10
N HIS A 172 15.97 4.60 -4.12
CA HIS A 172 17.42 4.45 -4.25
C HIS A 172 18.12 5.81 -4.47
N LEU A 173 17.54 6.67 -5.32
CA LEU A 173 18.02 8.05 -5.48
C LEU A 173 18.00 8.81 -4.14
N ILE A 174 16.89 8.75 -3.41
CA ILE A 174 16.74 9.48 -2.13
C ILE A 174 17.71 8.94 -1.06
N MET A 175 17.89 7.62 -0.99
CA MET A 175 18.84 7.02 -0.06
C MET A 175 20.26 7.54 -0.29
N ASP A 176 20.67 7.66 -1.55
CA ASP A 176 21.98 8.21 -1.91
C ASP A 176 22.09 9.70 -1.54
N GLU A 177 21.09 10.51 -1.88
CA GLU A 177 21.05 11.94 -1.50
C GLU A 177 21.16 12.15 0.03
N LEU A 178 20.46 11.31 0.81
CA LEU A 178 20.54 11.32 2.27
C LEU A 178 21.93 10.89 2.78
N GLN A 179 22.54 9.88 2.16
CA GLN A 179 23.90 9.44 2.50
C GLN A 179 24.93 10.55 2.24
N GLN A 180 24.87 11.19 1.06
CA GLN A 180 25.77 12.28 0.72
C GLN A 180 25.63 13.46 1.68
N THR A 181 24.40 13.81 2.05
CA THR A 181 24.13 14.89 3.00
C THR A 181 24.70 14.60 4.39
N GLN A 182 24.61 13.36 4.85
CA GLN A 182 25.20 12.93 6.13
C GLN A 182 26.73 13.02 6.09
N ASN A 183 27.35 12.61 4.99
CA ASN A 183 28.81 12.66 4.83
C ASN A 183 29.35 14.09 4.81
N ARG A 184 28.61 15.05 4.24
CA ARG A 184 29.00 16.48 4.23
C ARG A 184 28.88 17.18 5.58
N ARG A 185 28.14 16.60 6.53
CA ARG A 185 27.92 17.14 7.88
C ARG A 185 28.84 16.54 8.94
N ARG A 186 29.59 15.50 8.58
CA ARG A 186 30.66 14.91 9.39
C ARG A 186 31.97 15.57 9.03
#